data_AF-A0A1W9X4R2-F1
#
_entry.id   AF-A0A1W9X4R2-F1
#
_cell.length_a   1.000
_cell.length_b   1.000
_cell.length_c   1.000
_cell.angle_alpha   90.00
_cell.angle_beta   90.00
_cell.angle_gamma   90.00
#
_symmetry.space_group_name_H-M   'P 1'
#
loop_
_entity.id
_entity.type
_entity.pdbx_description
1 polymer ?
#
loop_
_entity_poly.entity_id
_entity_poly.type
_entity_poly.pdbx_seq_one_letter_code
_entity_poly.pdbx_strand_id
1 'polypeptide(L)'
;MSSVKGALGHSLAAAGPTGVAFSAISICDGLIPANVGCDRPDPELSPEPVLKPLESEVRIALSNAFGFGGNNASLLLGHPGRTENVPSVRQPPSEGFSVVGFACFTGAGNTHQTFERLSQGNACKGMLPISEISEGLPVKTVRRLKRLPRLALSLTKAAHEDSGCADPPSSVFWGTGWGALSETYDFLTRLYESDERFTSPTDFIGSVHNAPAAQIAIQFQATGPNITTTGGDYSFEQALMAANLLSADTDDTLLVIGADEFHETLSGLFDRSVLADEIPSDGGGALCLRRSDSPGDPKIRQVFFENAENNPSVISSLIRSLGDAEAAINEKFAGLLLGIPRAYRKDGAKQLDEFLSLSGFLNPVIDYRKLTGEFASASAVAAVMAAGFIQKGEILAGLCGHSPIPLNGKNMLIIGLGRFVTAMETENGVRC
;
A
#
# COMPACT_ATOMS: atom_id res chain seq x y z
N MET A 1 -3.12 -12.91 -33.44
CA MET A 1 -3.16 -12.81 -31.96
C MET A 1 -2.93 -14.19 -31.35
N SER A 2 -2.18 -14.28 -30.24
CA SER A 2 -1.96 -15.54 -29.52
C SER A 2 -2.23 -15.39 -28.03
N SER A 3 -2.77 -16.44 -27.41
CA SER A 3 -3.02 -16.58 -25.99
C SER A 3 -2.66 -17.99 -25.53
N VAL A 4 -1.75 -18.08 -24.56
CA VAL A 4 -1.31 -19.35 -23.97
C VAL A 4 -2.26 -19.87 -22.88
N LYS A 5 -3.31 -19.11 -22.56
CA LYS A 5 -4.30 -19.50 -21.53
C LYS A 5 -5.10 -20.74 -21.93
N GLY A 6 -5.30 -20.99 -23.22
CA GLY A 6 -5.95 -22.21 -23.71
C GLY A 6 -5.16 -23.49 -23.35
N ALA A 7 -3.83 -23.38 -23.24
CA ALA A 7 -2.96 -24.50 -22.88
C ALA A 7 -2.72 -24.61 -21.37
N LEU A 8 -2.65 -23.47 -20.67
CA LEU A 8 -2.19 -23.40 -19.27
C LEU A 8 -3.32 -23.11 -18.26
N GLY A 9 -4.51 -22.78 -18.73
CA GLY A 9 -5.57 -22.20 -17.92
C GLY A 9 -5.29 -20.73 -17.55
N HIS A 10 -6.16 -20.18 -16.69
CA HIS A 10 -6.00 -18.82 -16.15
C HIS A 10 -5.35 -18.88 -14.77
N SER A 11 -4.02 -18.71 -14.72
CA SER A 11 -3.20 -18.80 -13.50
C SER A 11 -3.26 -17.56 -12.58
N LEU A 12 -4.42 -16.87 -12.54
CA LEU A 12 -4.66 -15.67 -11.74
C LEU A 12 -3.53 -14.64 -11.89
N ALA A 13 -2.89 -14.22 -10.79
CA ALA A 13 -1.81 -13.23 -10.78
C ALA A 13 -0.62 -13.62 -11.67
N ALA A 14 -0.36 -14.92 -11.89
CA ALA A 14 0.74 -15.39 -12.72
C ALA A 14 0.44 -15.31 -14.24
N ALA A 15 -0.81 -15.07 -14.64
CA ALA A 15 -1.22 -15.12 -16.04
C ALA A 15 -0.55 -14.02 -16.90
N GLY A 16 -0.34 -12.83 -16.32
CA GLY A 16 0.37 -11.71 -16.98
C GLY A 16 1.85 -12.01 -17.21
N PRO A 17 2.65 -12.27 -16.15
CA PRO A 17 4.06 -12.62 -16.26
C PRO A 17 4.31 -13.82 -17.18
N THR A 18 3.42 -14.84 -17.15
CA THR A 18 3.50 -15.97 -18.07
C THR A 18 3.37 -15.51 -19.53
N GLY A 19 2.39 -14.66 -19.84
CA GLY A 19 2.23 -14.10 -21.20
C GLY A 19 3.46 -13.31 -21.67
N VAL A 20 4.10 -12.55 -20.78
CA VAL A 20 5.35 -11.83 -21.05
C VAL A 20 6.50 -12.81 -21.36
N ALA A 21 6.66 -13.87 -20.57
CA ALA A 21 7.69 -14.88 -20.79
C ALA A 21 7.53 -15.58 -22.15
N PHE A 22 6.31 -16.01 -22.50
CA PHE A 22 6.03 -16.61 -23.82
C PHE A 22 6.23 -15.62 -24.97
N SER A 23 5.93 -14.34 -24.76
CA SER A 23 6.18 -13.29 -25.75
C SER A 23 7.68 -13.11 -26.00
N ALA A 24 8.50 -13.12 -24.94
CA ALA A 24 9.96 -13.06 -25.05
C ALA A 24 10.53 -14.29 -25.76
N ILE A 25 10.05 -15.50 -25.42
CA ILE A 25 10.44 -16.75 -26.11
C ILE A 25 10.06 -16.68 -27.59
N SER A 26 8.86 -16.19 -27.92
CA SER A 26 8.42 -16.04 -29.31
C SER A 26 9.33 -15.10 -30.12
N ILE A 27 9.83 -14.02 -29.48
CA ILE A 27 10.81 -13.09 -30.07
C ILE A 27 12.15 -13.77 -30.33
N CYS A 28 12.64 -14.59 -29.39
CA CYS A 28 13.92 -15.27 -29.51
C CYS A 28 13.90 -16.41 -30.53
N ASP A 29 12.85 -17.23 -30.50
CA ASP A 29 12.81 -18.51 -31.23
C ASP A 29 12.07 -18.40 -32.56
N GLY A 30 11.38 -17.28 -32.82
CA GLY A 30 10.60 -17.09 -34.04
C GLY A 30 9.41 -18.03 -34.15
N LEU A 31 8.83 -18.44 -33.02
CA LEU A 31 7.67 -19.32 -32.96
C LEU A 31 6.51 -18.62 -32.24
N ILE A 32 5.39 -18.47 -32.92
CA ILE A 32 4.15 -17.94 -32.35
C ILE A 32 3.26 -19.13 -31.94
N PRO A 33 2.92 -19.29 -30.65
CA PRO A 33 2.10 -20.40 -30.19
C PRO A 33 0.66 -20.29 -30.71
N ALA A 34 0.01 -21.44 -30.91
CA ALA A 34 -1.40 -21.51 -31.24
C ALA A 34 -2.29 -21.21 -30.02
N ASN A 35 -3.51 -20.74 -30.29
CA ASN A 35 -4.59 -20.66 -29.31
C ASN A 35 -5.21 -22.06 -29.14
N VAL A 36 -4.66 -22.86 -28.23
CA VAL A 36 -5.14 -24.23 -27.95
C VAL A 36 -6.63 -24.22 -27.60
N GLY A 37 -7.41 -25.08 -28.25
CA GLY A 37 -8.87 -25.18 -28.08
C GLY A 37 -9.70 -24.19 -28.91
N CYS A 38 -9.07 -23.35 -29.73
CA CYS A 38 -9.77 -22.44 -30.65
C CYS A 38 -9.88 -23.05 -32.05
N ASP A 39 -11.06 -23.54 -32.42
CA ASP A 39 -11.34 -24.07 -33.77
C ASP A 39 -12.18 -23.12 -34.63
N ARG A 40 -13.03 -22.32 -34.01
CA ARG A 40 -13.94 -21.38 -34.68
C ARG A 40 -13.78 -19.98 -34.05
N PRO A 41 -12.91 -19.14 -34.61
CA PRO A 41 -12.78 -17.74 -34.19
C PRO A 41 -14.09 -16.99 -34.30
N ASP A 42 -14.29 -16.03 -33.40
CA ASP A 42 -15.37 -15.06 -33.52
C ASP A 42 -15.10 -14.16 -34.73
N PRO A 43 -16.03 -14.06 -35.71
CA PRO A 43 -15.86 -13.22 -36.90
C PRO A 43 -15.74 -11.72 -36.59
N GLU A 44 -16.15 -11.26 -35.41
CA GLU A 44 -16.04 -9.86 -34.99
C GLU A 44 -14.66 -9.51 -34.39
N LEU A 45 -13.80 -10.49 -34.12
CA LEU A 45 -12.43 -10.26 -33.63
C LEU A 45 -11.55 -9.65 -34.73
N SER A 46 -11.21 -8.37 -34.60
CA SER A 46 -10.32 -7.68 -35.54
C SER A 46 -8.92 -8.32 -35.67
N PRO A 47 -8.21 -8.73 -34.60
CA PRO A 47 -6.97 -9.47 -34.74
C PRO A 47 -7.22 -10.98 -34.80
N GLU A 48 -6.93 -11.59 -35.95
CA GLU A 48 -7.14 -13.02 -36.19
C GLU A 48 -6.35 -13.90 -35.18
N PRO A 49 -7.01 -14.84 -34.47
CA PRO A 49 -6.32 -15.80 -33.62
C PRO A 49 -5.45 -16.78 -34.43
N VAL A 50 -4.24 -17.06 -33.95
CA VAL A 50 -3.37 -18.10 -34.52
C VAL A 50 -3.90 -19.48 -34.13
N LEU A 51 -4.35 -20.30 -35.09
CA LEU A 51 -4.97 -21.61 -34.83
C LEU A 51 -3.99 -22.78 -34.84
N LYS A 52 -2.85 -22.62 -35.50
CA LYS A 52 -1.75 -23.60 -35.53
C LYS A 52 -0.44 -22.87 -35.25
N PRO A 53 0.56 -23.50 -34.60
CA PRO A 53 1.84 -22.86 -34.35
C PRO A 53 2.41 -22.29 -35.66
N LEU A 54 2.90 -21.06 -35.59
CA LEU A 54 3.38 -20.33 -36.75
C LEU A 54 4.85 -19.97 -36.55
N GLU A 55 5.72 -20.50 -37.40
CA GLU A 55 7.12 -20.08 -37.49
C GLU A 55 7.18 -18.77 -38.28
N SER A 56 7.68 -17.71 -37.66
CA SER A 56 7.82 -16.38 -38.24
C SER A 56 8.76 -15.53 -37.39
N GLU A 57 9.52 -14.64 -38.02
CA GLU A 57 10.34 -13.68 -37.30
C GLU A 57 9.45 -12.74 -36.46
N VAL A 58 9.58 -12.81 -35.13
CA VAL A 58 8.88 -11.91 -34.20
C VAL A 58 9.86 -10.86 -33.68
N ARG A 59 9.73 -9.62 -34.17
CA ARG A 59 10.62 -8.52 -33.77
C ARG A 59 10.14 -7.77 -32.53
N ILE A 60 8.81 -7.70 -32.39
CA ILE A 60 8.11 -6.94 -31.36
C ILE A 60 6.90 -7.76 -30.94
N ALA A 61 6.64 -7.86 -29.65
CA ALA A 61 5.43 -8.47 -29.10
C ALA A 61 4.76 -7.51 -28.11
N LEU A 62 3.45 -7.31 -28.26
CA LEU A 62 2.61 -6.60 -27.29
C LEU A 62 1.91 -7.62 -26.40
N SER A 63 2.21 -7.60 -25.10
CA SER A 63 1.58 -8.44 -24.09
C SER A 63 0.59 -7.61 -23.27
N ASN A 64 -0.70 -7.92 -23.41
CA ASN A 64 -1.78 -7.27 -22.68
C ASN A 64 -2.30 -8.18 -21.55
N ALA A 65 -2.45 -7.62 -20.35
CA ALA A 65 -3.01 -8.30 -19.19
C ALA A 65 -4.04 -7.40 -18.50
N PHE A 66 -5.29 -7.89 -18.43
CA PHE A 66 -6.41 -7.16 -17.87
C PHE A 66 -6.97 -7.95 -16.68
N GLY A 67 -6.75 -7.43 -15.47
CA GLY A 67 -7.16 -8.07 -14.22
C GLY A 67 -8.53 -7.59 -13.72
N PHE A 68 -9.05 -8.28 -12.70
CA PHE A 68 -10.25 -7.84 -12.00
C PHE A 68 -10.05 -6.43 -11.42
N GLY A 69 -11.11 -5.62 -11.44
CA GLY A 69 -11.07 -4.28 -10.87
C GLY A 69 -10.42 -3.21 -11.75
N GLY A 70 -10.24 -3.49 -13.05
CA GLY A 70 -9.70 -2.52 -14.00
C GLY A 70 -8.17 -2.41 -13.99
N ASN A 71 -7.48 -3.38 -13.36
CA ASN A 71 -6.02 -3.39 -13.27
C ASN A 71 -5.43 -3.88 -14.60
N ASN A 72 -5.19 -2.92 -15.50
CA ASN A 72 -4.76 -3.16 -16.87
C ASN A 72 -3.29 -2.82 -17.05
N ALA A 73 -2.53 -3.73 -17.66
CA ALA A 73 -1.14 -3.52 -18.03
C ALA A 73 -0.90 -3.96 -19.47
N SER A 74 -0.12 -3.17 -20.20
CA SER A 74 0.33 -3.48 -21.57
C SER A 74 1.84 -3.30 -21.65
N LEU A 75 2.56 -4.34 -22.06
CA LEU A 75 4.01 -4.31 -22.18
C LEU A 75 4.43 -4.59 -23.62
N LEU A 76 5.26 -3.71 -24.17
CA LEU A 76 5.88 -3.91 -25.48
C LEU A 76 7.29 -4.48 -25.29
N LEU A 77 7.54 -5.65 -25.88
CA LEU A 77 8.85 -6.31 -25.86
C LEU A 77 9.45 -6.21 -27.25
N GLY A 78 10.74 -5.86 -27.33
CA GLY A 78 11.50 -5.80 -28.57
C GLY A 78 12.71 -6.73 -28.55
N HIS A 79 13.15 -7.16 -29.73
CA HIS A 79 14.36 -7.98 -29.87
C HIS A 79 15.61 -7.25 -29.31
N PRO A 80 16.44 -7.89 -28.47
CA PRO A 80 17.49 -7.24 -27.67
C PRO A 80 18.62 -6.56 -28.47
N GLY A 81 18.75 -6.85 -29.77
CA GLY A 81 19.79 -6.29 -30.65
C GLY A 81 19.37 -5.08 -31.49
N ARG A 82 18.20 -4.46 -31.26
CA ARG A 82 17.66 -3.38 -32.12
C ARG A 82 17.46 -2.01 -31.45
N THR A 83 17.81 -1.86 -30.18
CA THR A 83 17.76 -0.56 -29.52
C THR A 83 19.06 0.21 -29.76
N GLU A 84 19.09 1.07 -30.78
CA GLU A 84 20.24 1.96 -31.04
C GLU A 84 20.36 3.08 -30.00
N ASN A 85 19.25 3.44 -29.36
CA ASN A 85 19.17 4.40 -28.26
C ASN A 85 18.35 3.80 -27.11
N VAL A 86 19.02 3.16 -26.15
CA VAL A 86 18.37 2.80 -24.87
C VAL A 86 18.25 4.11 -24.07
N PRO A 87 17.02 4.61 -23.80
CA PRO A 87 16.87 5.77 -22.93
C PRO A 87 17.54 5.47 -21.59
N SER A 88 18.17 6.47 -20.97
CA SER A 88 18.63 6.31 -19.59
C SER A 88 17.46 5.83 -18.74
N VAL A 89 17.67 4.79 -17.92
CA VAL A 89 16.68 4.34 -16.94
C VAL A 89 16.24 5.57 -16.17
N ARG A 90 14.96 5.94 -16.30
CA ARG A 90 14.40 7.05 -15.51
C ARG A 90 14.60 6.70 -14.05
N GLN A 91 15.39 7.50 -13.37
CA GLN A 91 15.49 7.38 -11.92
C GLN A 91 14.14 7.76 -11.33
N PRO A 92 13.69 7.05 -10.29
CA PRO A 92 12.53 7.48 -9.53
C PRO A 92 12.75 8.91 -9.07
N PRO A 93 11.71 9.76 -9.03
CA PRO A 93 11.83 11.06 -8.41
C PRO A 93 12.36 10.89 -6.99
N SER A 94 13.44 11.62 -6.66
CA SER A 94 14.00 11.66 -5.31
C SER A 94 13.12 12.45 -4.34
N GLU A 95 12.23 13.28 -4.90
CA GLU A 95 11.31 14.12 -4.17
C GLU A 95 10.09 13.32 -3.68
N GLY A 96 9.62 13.67 -2.48
CA GLY A 96 8.43 13.08 -1.89
C GLY A 96 7.14 13.57 -2.54
N PHE A 97 6.04 13.36 -1.81
CA PHE A 97 4.74 13.90 -2.16
C PHE A 97 4.31 14.93 -1.13
N SER A 98 3.68 16.01 -1.58
CA SER A 98 2.86 16.84 -0.71
C SER A 98 1.62 16.06 -0.29
N VAL A 99 1.37 16.02 1.02
CA VAL A 99 0.17 15.49 1.65
C VAL A 99 -0.87 16.59 1.66
N VAL A 100 -1.74 16.58 0.66
CA VAL A 100 -2.79 17.59 0.51
C VAL A 100 -4.02 17.28 1.37
N GLY A 101 -4.20 16.02 1.80
CA GLY A 101 -5.21 15.63 2.78
C GLY A 101 -4.92 14.25 3.38
N PHE A 102 -5.48 13.95 4.55
CA PHE A 102 -5.26 12.67 5.22
C PHE A 102 -6.45 12.24 6.08
N ALA A 103 -6.58 10.94 6.29
CA ALA A 103 -7.56 10.41 7.23
C ALA A 103 -7.11 9.09 7.86
N CYS A 104 -7.56 8.82 9.08
CA CYS A 104 -7.41 7.51 9.70
C CYS A 104 -8.67 7.05 10.42
N PHE A 105 -8.80 5.73 10.56
CA PHE A 105 -9.71 5.08 11.48
C PHE A 105 -8.91 4.18 12.41
N THR A 106 -9.23 4.29 13.70
CA THR A 106 -8.72 3.43 14.77
C THR A 106 -9.89 3.01 15.65
N GLY A 107 -9.64 2.20 16.68
CA GLY A 107 -10.67 1.88 17.69
C GLY A 107 -11.23 3.10 18.43
N ALA A 108 -10.60 4.27 18.32
CA ALA A 108 -11.08 5.52 18.90
C ALA A 108 -12.14 6.25 18.04
N GLY A 109 -12.15 6.02 16.73
CA GLY A 109 -12.99 6.77 15.79
C GLY A 109 -12.25 7.24 14.55
N ASN A 110 -12.76 8.31 13.95
CA ASN A 110 -12.16 9.02 12.83
C ASN A 110 -10.87 9.76 13.21
N THR A 111 -10.27 10.49 12.27
CA THR A 111 -9.03 11.24 12.48
C THR A 111 -9.11 12.18 13.69
N HIS A 112 -10.16 12.97 13.80
CA HIS A 112 -10.34 13.91 14.91
C HIS A 112 -10.39 13.19 16.26
N GLN A 113 -11.24 12.17 16.37
CA GLN A 113 -11.40 11.38 17.61
C GLN A 113 -10.12 10.63 17.99
N THR A 114 -9.38 10.14 16.99
CA THR A 114 -8.07 9.51 17.18
C THR A 114 -7.07 10.52 17.75
N PHE A 115 -6.92 11.69 17.15
CA PHE A 115 -6.00 12.73 17.64
C PHE A 115 -6.40 13.27 19.01
N GLU A 116 -7.69 13.44 19.28
CA GLU A 116 -8.20 13.86 20.58
C GLU A 116 -7.80 12.85 21.66
N ARG A 117 -8.05 11.56 21.43
CA ARG A 117 -7.70 10.49 22.37
C ARG A 117 -6.20 10.36 22.60
N LEU A 118 -5.39 10.48 21.54
CA LEU A 118 -3.93 10.49 21.64
C LEU A 118 -3.40 11.73 22.39
N SER A 119 -4.05 12.89 22.26
CA SER A 119 -3.64 14.10 22.98
C SER A 119 -3.82 13.98 24.49
N GLN A 120 -4.73 13.12 24.93
CA GLN A 120 -4.95 12.73 26.33
C GLN A 120 -4.01 11.62 26.81
N GLY A 121 -3.17 11.06 25.94
CA GLY A 121 -2.24 9.96 26.24
C GLY A 121 -2.91 8.58 26.26
N ASN A 122 -4.12 8.46 25.71
CA ASN A 122 -4.88 7.23 25.71
C ASN A 122 -4.60 6.42 24.43
N ALA A 123 -4.55 5.10 24.57
CA ALA A 123 -4.48 4.21 23.42
C ALA A 123 -5.80 4.23 22.62
N CYS A 124 -5.68 4.03 21.31
CA CYS A 124 -6.74 3.99 20.31
C CYS A 124 -6.96 2.56 19.76
N LYS A 125 -6.59 1.54 20.53
CA LYS A 125 -6.83 0.12 20.23
C LYS A 125 -8.32 -0.17 20.09
N GLY A 126 -8.65 -1.21 19.35
CA GLY A 126 -10.03 -1.67 19.16
C GLY A 126 -10.50 -1.60 17.71
N MET A 127 -11.78 -1.88 17.54
CA MET A 127 -12.46 -1.95 16.25
C MET A 127 -13.69 -1.06 16.28
N LEU A 128 -13.85 -0.20 15.28
CA LEU A 128 -15.11 0.55 15.15
C LEU A 128 -16.26 -0.36 14.72
N PRO A 129 -17.48 -0.11 15.20
CA PRO A 129 -18.68 -0.72 14.65
C PRO A 129 -18.77 -0.48 13.15
N ILE A 130 -19.20 -1.51 12.41
CA ILE A 130 -19.30 -1.42 10.94
C ILE A 130 -20.25 -0.29 10.48
N SER A 131 -21.25 0.06 11.31
CA SER A 131 -22.16 1.17 11.08
C SER A 131 -21.45 2.53 11.09
N GLU A 132 -20.50 2.73 12.00
CA GLU A 132 -19.72 3.97 12.13
C GLU A 132 -18.72 4.09 10.98
N ILE A 133 -18.02 3.00 10.62
CA ILE A 133 -17.14 2.98 9.44
C ILE A 133 -17.93 3.33 8.17
N SER A 134 -19.20 2.92 8.10
CA SER A 134 -20.03 3.15 6.90
C SER A 134 -20.71 4.53 6.88
N GLU A 135 -20.46 5.38 7.86
CA GLU A 135 -21.14 6.67 7.96
C GLU A 135 -20.81 7.54 6.73
N GLY A 136 -21.85 8.09 6.09
CA GLY A 136 -21.71 8.91 4.90
C GLY A 136 -21.44 8.14 3.60
N LEU A 137 -21.37 6.80 3.60
CA LEU A 137 -21.33 6.01 2.37
C LEU A 137 -22.75 5.73 1.83
N PRO A 138 -22.96 5.66 0.50
CA PRO A 138 -24.27 5.36 -0.07
C PRO A 138 -24.79 3.98 0.36
N VAL A 139 -26.02 3.92 0.87
CA VAL A 139 -26.66 2.68 1.37
C VAL A 139 -26.63 1.53 0.35
N LYS A 140 -26.83 1.84 -0.94
CA LYS A 140 -26.78 0.84 -2.02
C LYS A 140 -25.41 0.18 -2.15
N THR A 141 -24.33 0.96 -1.97
CA THR A 141 -22.95 0.49 -2.03
C THR A 141 -22.63 -0.37 -0.80
N VAL A 142 -22.91 0.15 0.40
CA VAL A 142 -22.57 -0.50 1.68
C VAL A 142 -23.25 -1.86 1.84
N ARG A 143 -24.49 -2.04 1.35
CA ARG A 143 -25.26 -3.30 1.46
C ARG A 143 -24.52 -4.54 0.94
N ARG A 144 -23.61 -4.38 -0.01
CA ARG A 144 -22.91 -5.50 -0.68
C ARG A 144 -21.47 -5.70 -0.22
N LEU A 145 -20.96 -4.80 0.62
CA LEU A 145 -19.57 -4.80 1.09
C LEU A 145 -19.50 -5.30 2.52
N LYS A 146 -18.44 -6.02 2.91
CA LYS A 146 -18.13 -6.26 4.32
C LYS A 146 -17.14 -5.21 4.80
N ARG A 147 -16.29 -5.54 5.77
CA ARG A 147 -15.63 -4.57 6.63
C ARG A 147 -14.42 -3.91 5.94
N LEU A 148 -13.49 -4.65 5.34
CA LEU A 148 -12.33 -4.04 4.68
C LEU A 148 -12.70 -3.09 3.52
N PRO A 149 -13.58 -3.43 2.56
CA PRO A 149 -13.95 -2.49 1.50
C PRO A 149 -14.68 -1.25 2.02
N ARG A 150 -15.43 -1.34 3.12
CA ARG A 150 -16.04 -0.17 3.77
C ARG A 150 -15.00 0.73 4.41
N LEU A 151 -14.02 0.15 5.13
CA LEU A 151 -12.86 0.90 5.65
C LEU A 151 -12.16 1.65 4.52
N ALA A 152 -11.88 0.95 3.42
CA ALA A 152 -11.21 1.51 2.25
C ALA A 152 -11.92 2.73 1.66
N LEU A 153 -13.23 2.60 1.38
CA LEU A 153 -14.02 3.69 0.78
C LEU A 153 -14.17 4.86 1.74
N SER A 154 -14.40 4.61 3.03
CA SER A 154 -14.57 5.68 4.02
C SER A 154 -13.27 6.42 4.32
N LEU A 155 -12.15 5.71 4.46
CA LEU A 155 -10.82 6.34 4.62
C LEU A 155 -10.50 7.23 3.42
N THR A 156 -10.74 6.71 2.22
CA THR A 156 -10.45 7.44 0.99
C THR A 156 -11.33 8.67 0.84
N LYS A 157 -12.64 8.52 1.08
CA LYS A 157 -13.58 9.64 1.05
C LYS A 157 -13.15 10.72 2.04
N ALA A 158 -12.83 10.35 3.28
CA ALA A 158 -12.40 11.30 4.30
C ALA A 158 -11.09 12.01 3.93
N ALA A 159 -10.07 11.29 3.43
CA ALA A 159 -8.81 11.91 3.02
C ALA A 159 -8.95 12.84 1.81
N HIS A 160 -9.84 12.50 0.87
CA HIS A 160 -10.14 13.37 -0.27
C HIS A 160 -10.94 14.61 0.16
N GLU A 161 -11.95 14.47 1.04
CA GLU A 161 -12.70 15.60 1.59
C GLU A 161 -11.79 16.54 2.38
N ASP A 162 -10.89 16.00 3.21
CA ASP A 162 -9.87 16.75 3.95
C ASP A 162 -8.94 17.51 3.00
N SER A 163 -8.66 16.96 1.81
CA SER A 163 -7.78 17.61 0.85
C SER A 163 -8.34 18.89 0.21
N GLY A 164 -9.65 19.13 0.32
CA GLY A 164 -10.33 20.26 -0.33
C GLY A 164 -10.23 20.27 -1.86
N CYS A 165 -9.65 19.24 -2.49
CA CYS A 165 -9.49 19.15 -3.93
C CYS A 165 -10.83 18.85 -4.59
N ALA A 166 -11.19 19.64 -5.61
CA ALA A 166 -12.42 19.43 -6.36
C ALA A 166 -12.33 18.22 -7.30
N ASP A 167 -11.15 18.01 -7.89
CA ASP A 167 -10.93 16.93 -8.86
C ASP A 167 -10.71 15.60 -8.15
N PRO A 168 -11.35 14.51 -8.61
CA PRO A 168 -11.15 13.19 -8.05
C PRO A 168 -9.70 12.72 -8.27
N PRO A 169 -9.15 11.92 -7.34
CA PRO A 169 -7.82 11.35 -7.50
C PRO A 169 -7.73 10.44 -8.73
N SER A 170 -6.64 10.59 -9.48
CA SER A 170 -6.39 9.87 -10.72
C SER A 170 -5.98 8.41 -10.50
N SER A 171 -5.36 8.12 -9.34
CA SER A 171 -4.63 6.86 -9.08
C SER A 171 -4.86 6.37 -7.65
N VAL A 172 -4.78 5.05 -7.46
CA VAL A 172 -5.04 4.38 -6.18
C VAL A 172 -3.91 3.39 -5.87
N PHE A 173 -3.26 3.58 -4.73
CA PHE A 173 -2.25 2.67 -4.21
C PHE A 173 -2.72 2.14 -2.85
N TRP A 174 -2.93 0.83 -2.77
CA TRP A 174 -3.59 0.17 -1.65
C TRP A 174 -2.65 -0.85 -0.99
N GLY A 175 -2.37 -0.66 0.29
CA GLY A 175 -1.63 -1.61 1.12
C GLY A 175 -2.57 -2.38 2.05
N THR A 176 -2.51 -3.71 2.01
CA THR A 176 -3.16 -4.58 2.99
C THR A 176 -2.28 -5.79 3.24
N GLY A 177 -2.11 -6.18 4.50
CA GLY A 177 -1.34 -7.38 4.82
C GLY A 177 -2.03 -8.65 4.36
N TRP A 178 -3.34 -8.74 4.60
CA TRP A 178 -4.07 -10.01 4.55
C TRP A 178 -5.34 -9.99 3.70
N GLY A 179 -5.69 -8.84 3.11
CA GLY A 179 -6.85 -8.69 2.25
C GLY A 179 -8.19 -8.80 3.00
N ALA A 180 -9.25 -9.05 2.24
CA ALA A 180 -10.63 -9.08 2.74
C ALA A 180 -10.93 -10.41 3.45
N LEU A 181 -10.46 -10.54 4.69
CA LEU A 181 -10.65 -11.72 5.55
C LEU A 181 -12.13 -12.10 5.73
N SER A 182 -13.02 -11.13 5.94
CA SER A 182 -14.46 -11.34 6.11
C SER A 182 -15.09 -11.96 4.87
N GLU A 183 -14.85 -11.37 3.69
CA GLU A 183 -15.30 -11.92 2.41
C GLU A 183 -14.67 -13.28 2.12
N THR A 184 -13.38 -13.45 2.42
CA THR A 184 -12.64 -14.70 2.22
C THR A 184 -13.21 -15.83 3.08
N TYR A 185 -13.45 -15.57 4.35
CA TYR A 185 -14.01 -16.57 5.27
C TYR A 185 -15.40 -17.02 4.85
N ASP A 186 -16.29 -16.06 4.53
CA ASP A 186 -17.63 -16.34 4.02
C ASP A 186 -17.59 -17.19 2.74
N PHE A 187 -16.71 -16.82 1.81
CA PHE A 187 -16.56 -17.52 0.53
C PHE A 187 -16.07 -18.96 0.73
N LEU A 188 -15.01 -19.16 1.50
CA LEU A 188 -14.45 -20.49 1.76
C LEU A 188 -15.41 -21.38 2.55
N THR A 189 -16.13 -20.82 3.53
CA THR A 189 -17.14 -21.55 4.30
C THR A 189 -18.23 -22.08 3.38
N ARG A 190 -18.80 -21.21 2.52
CA ARG A 190 -19.85 -21.63 1.59
C ARG A 190 -19.34 -22.64 0.56
N LEU A 191 -18.13 -22.45 0.04
CA LEU A 191 -17.49 -23.38 -0.89
C LEU A 191 -17.34 -24.77 -0.27
N TYR A 192 -16.97 -24.84 1.00
CA TYR A 192 -16.85 -26.11 1.74
C TYR A 192 -18.21 -26.74 2.03
N GLU A 193 -19.15 -25.96 2.55
CA GLU A 193 -20.52 -26.43 2.90
C GLU A 193 -21.30 -26.91 1.68
N SER A 194 -21.02 -26.37 0.50
CA SER A 194 -21.67 -26.73 -0.75
C SER A 194 -21.01 -27.88 -1.50
N ASP A 195 -19.96 -28.51 -0.95
CA ASP A 195 -19.15 -29.53 -1.63
C ASP A 195 -18.60 -29.00 -2.97
N GLU A 196 -18.06 -27.77 -2.93
CA GLU A 196 -17.50 -27.03 -4.06
C GLU A 196 -18.51 -26.64 -5.16
N ARG A 197 -19.81 -26.66 -4.85
CA ARG A 197 -20.89 -26.32 -5.81
C ARG A 197 -21.45 -24.92 -5.59
N PHE A 198 -22.07 -24.36 -6.62
CA PHE A 198 -22.88 -23.13 -6.52
C PHE A 198 -22.15 -21.90 -5.95
N THR A 199 -20.85 -21.78 -6.15
CA THR A 199 -20.11 -20.61 -5.69
C THR A 199 -20.49 -19.36 -6.47
N SER A 200 -20.65 -18.26 -5.74
CA SER A 200 -21.00 -16.95 -6.31
C SER A 200 -19.76 -16.28 -6.90
N PRO A 201 -19.77 -15.93 -8.20
CA PRO A 201 -18.68 -15.15 -8.80
C PRO A 201 -18.51 -13.79 -8.12
N THR A 202 -19.60 -13.20 -7.62
CA THR A 202 -19.57 -11.92 -6.89
C THR A 202 -18.81 -12.05 -5.57
N ASP A 203 -19.02 -13.16 -4.85
CA ASP A 203 -18.34 -13.38 -3.56
C ASP A 203 -16.85 -13.65 -3.76
N PHE A 204 -16.49 -14.37 -4.83
CA PHE A 204 -15.09 -14.55 -5.21
C PHE A 204 -14.40 -13.22 -5.54
N ILE A 205 -15.06 -12.33 -6.30
CA ILE A 205 -14.50 -11.01 -6.60
C ILE A 205 -14.36 -10.16 -5.32
N GLY A 206 -15.21 -10.36 -4.31
CA GLY A 206 -15.10 -9.68 -3.02
C GLY A 206 -13.90 -10.13 -2.19
N SER A 207 -13.42 -11.38 -2.35
CA SER A 207 -12.35 -11.95 -1.51
C SER A 207 -10.93 -11.66 -2.02
N VAL A 208 -10.76 -11.18 -3.26
CA VAL A 208 -9.43 -10.86 -3.79
C VAL A 208 -8.88 -9.57 -3.15
N HIS A 209 -7.57 -9.54 -2.89
CA HIS A 209 -6.94 -8.47 -2.11
C HIS A 209 -7.01 -7.09 -2.78
N ASN A 210 -7.13 -7.04 -4.11
CA ASN A 210 -7.24 -5.79 -4.86
C ASN A 210 -8.69 -5.29 -4.99
N ALA A 211 -9.69 -6.01 -4.47
CA ALA A 211 -11.08 -5.60 -4.52
C ALA A 211 -11.35 -4.23 -3.87
N PRO A 212 -10.80 -3.89 -2.69
CA PRO A 212 -10.98 -2.56 -2.10
C PRO A 212 -10.45 -1.44 -3.00
N ALA A 213 -9.24 -1.60 -3.56
CA ALA A 213 -8.63 -0.63 -4.47
C ALA A 213 -9.48 -0.42 -5.74
N ALA A 214 -10.03 -1.50 -6.29
CA ALA A 214 -10.96 -1.45 -7.41
C ALA A 214 -12.26 -0.70 -7.10
N GLN A 215 -12.84 -0.90 -5.91
CA GLN A 215 -14.04 -0.15 -5.50
C GLN A 215 -13.75 1.34 -5.39
N ILE A 216 -12.58 1.71 -4.84
CA ILE A 216 -12.13 3.10 -4.78
C ILE A 216 -11.99 3.67 -6.20
N ALA A 217 -11.29 2.97 -7.10
CA ALA A 217 -11.09 3.43 -8.47
C ALA A 217 -12.43 3.63 -9.21
N ILE A 218 -13.40 2.73 -9.02
CA ILE A 218 -14.75 2.87 -9.57
C ILE A 218 -15.47 4.08 -8.98
N GLN A 219 -15.38 4.31 -7.67
CA GLN A 219 -16.03 5.44 -7.00
C GLN A 219 -15.51 6.78 -7.53
N PHE A 220 -14.20 6.91 -7.70
CA PHE A 220 -13.56 8.16 -8.13
C PHE A 220 -13.35 8.25 -9.65
N GLN A 221 -13.72 7.21 -10.42
CA GLN A 221 -13.41 7.10 -11.85
C GLN A 221 -11.90 7.26 -12.13
N ALA A 222 -11.07 6.75 -11.22
CA ALA A 222 -9.63 6.80 -11.32
C ALA A 222 -9.16 5.91 -12.48
N THR A 223 -8.40 6.48 -13.42
CA THR A 223 -7.93 5.81 -14.65
C THR A 223 -6.41 5.62 -14.69
N GLY A 224 -5.69 6.20 -13.74
CA GLY A 224 -4.26 6.00 -13.54
C GLY A 224 -3.94 4.66 -12.86
N PRO A 225 -2.70 4.47 -12.39
CA PRO A 225 -2.29 3.25 -11.70
C PRO A 225 -3.22 2.88 -10.53
N ASN A 226 -3.69 1.63 -10.55
CA ASN A 226 -4.45 1.00 -9.46
C ASN A 226 -3.70 -0.23 -8.96
N ILE A 227 -2.90 -0.06 -7.90
CA ILE A 227 -1.94 -1.06 -7.44
C ILE A 227 -2.25 -1.48 -6.01
N THR A 228 -2.22 -2.79 -5.77
CA THR A 228 -2.33 -3.38 -4.44
C THR A 228 -1.03 -4.05 -4.04
N THR A 229 -0.52 -3.72 -2.85
CA THR A 229 0.69 -4.28 -2.26
C THR A 229 0.33 -5.10 -1.02
N THR A 230 0.93 -6.29 -0.91
CA THR A 230 0.61 -7.29 0.12
C THR A 230 1.91 -7.84 0.72
N GLY A 231 2.52 -7.03 1.59
CA GLY A 231 3.82 -7.30 2.21
C GLY A 231 3.72 -7.60 3.71
N GLY A 232 2.54 -7.91 4.24
CA GLY A 232 2.30 -7.99 5.68
C GLY A 232 2.42 -6.60 6.33
N ASP A 233 3.23 -6.49 7.39
CA ASP A 233 3.40 -5.27 8.19
C ASP A 233 3.95 -4.04 7.44
N TYR A 234 4.41 -4.23 6.20
CA TYR A 234 5.08 -3.22 5.39
C TYR A 234 4.29 -2.87 4.11
N SER A 235 3.02 -3.27 4.06
CA SER A 235 2.19 -3.14 2.85
C SER A 235 1.93 -1.67 2.48
N PHE A 236 1.76 -0.80 3.48
CA PHE A 236 1.58 0.64 3.24
C PHE A 236 2.84 1.29 2.68
N GLU A 237 4.02 0.95 3.21
CA GLU A 237 5.30 1.43 2.73
C GLU A 237 5.56 1.00 1.28
N GLN A 238 5.19 -0.23 0.93
CA GLN A 238 5.24 -0.70 -0.47
C GLN A 238 4.25 0.05 -1.37
N ALA A 239 3.05 0.40 -0.86
CA ALA A 239 2.09 1.20 -1.61
C ALA A 239 2.64 2.61 -1.90
N LEU A 240 3.28 3.25 -0.92
CA LEU A 240 3.95 4.53 -1.09
C LEU A 240 5.13 4.45 -2.07
N MET A 241 5.92 3.38 -2.00
CA MET A 241 6.99 3.10 -2.96
C MET A 241 6.46 2.98 -4.39
N ALA A 242 5.38 2.20 -4.57
CA ALA A 242 4.73 2.01 -5.86
C ALA A 242 4.18 3.33 -6.41
N ALA A 243 3.59 4.17 -5.55
CA ALA A 243 3.15 5.51 -5.91
C ALA A 243 4.30 6.37 -6.44
N ASN A 244 5.44 6.37 -5.74
CA ASN A 244 6.60 7.14 -6.19
C ASN A 244 7.13 6.67 -7.55
N LEU A 245 7.12 5.36 -7.80
CA LEU A 245 7.61 4.80 -9.07
C LEU A 245 6.66 5.03 -10.25
N LEU A 246 5.34 4.98 -10.00
CA LEU A 246 4.34 4.91 -11.07
C LEU A 246 3.61 6.22 -11.35
N SER A 247 3.82 7.25 -10.52
CA SER A 247 3.19 8.56 -10.70
C SER A 247 4.18 9.66 -11.07
N ALA A 248 5.35 9.32 -11.64
CA ALA A 248 6.41 10.27 -11.96
C ALA A 248 6.05 11.32 -13.03
N ASP A 249 5.03 11.05 -13.86
CA ASP A 249 4.65 11.89 -15.01
C ASP A 249 3.32 12.64 -14.83
N THR A 250 2.75 12.68 -13.63
CA THR A 250 1.48 13.38 -13.36
C THR A 250 1.54 14.23 -12.10
N ASP A 251 0.87 15.38 -12.16
CA ASP A 251 0.59 16.27 -11.02
C ASP A 251 -0.85 16.11 -10.49
N ASP A 252 -1.60 15.15 -11.00
CA ASP A 252 -2.92 14.83 -10.48
C ASP A 252 -2.82 14.32 -9.03
N THR A 253 -3.89 14.48 -8.26
CA THR A 253 -3.95 13.87 -6.94
C THR A 253 -3.99 12.34 -7.07
N LEU A 254 -3.37 11.67 -6.11
CA LEU A 254 -3.39 10.22 -5.98
C LEU A 254 -3.65 9.83 -4.53
N LEU A 255 -4.08 8.60 -4.32
CA LEU A 255 -4.34 8.08 -2.98
C LEU A 255 -3.34 6.99 -2.64
N VAL A 256 -2.74 7.10 -1.45
CA VAL A 256 -1.98 6.00 -0.82
C VAL A 256 -2.70 5.62 0.46
N ILE A 257 -3.22 4.40 0.51
CA ILE A 257 -4.02 3.90 1.63
C ILE A 257 -3.38 2.63 2.17
N GLY A 258 -3.43 2.47 3.49
CA GLY A 258 -3.14 1.21 4.15
C GLY A 258 -4.23 0.88 5.15
N ALA A 259 -4.92 -0.25 4.97
CA ALA A 259 -5.90 -0.72 5.95
C ALA A 259 -5.92 -2.25 6.02
N ASP A 260 -6.28 -2.76 7.19
CA ASP A 260 -6.53 -4.16 7.44
C ASP A 260 -7.76 -4.29 8.34
N GLU A 261 -8.46 -5.41 8.22
CA GLU A 261 -9.58 -5.76 9.09
C GLU A 261 -9.20 -6.89 10.04
N PHE A 262 -9.85 -6.92 11.20
CA PHE A 262 -9.77 -8.06 12.11
C PHE A 262 -10.91 -9.05 11.82
N HIS A 263 -10.57 -10.33 11.84
CA HIS A 263 -11.48 -11.46 11.73
C HIS A 263 -11.15 -12.49 12.81
N GLU A 264 -12.16 -12.95 13.56
CA GLU A 264 -12.00 -13.84 14.72
C GLU A 264 -11.20 -15.12 14.42
N THR A 265 -11.48 -15.77 13.29
CA THR A 265 -10.78 -17.00 12.89
C THR A 265 -9.49 -16.71 12.12
N LEU A 266 -9.55 -15.93 11.05
CA LEU A 266 -8.45 -15.83 10.08
C LEU A 266 -7.30 -14.93 10.54
N SER A 267 -7.57 -13.83 11.26
CA SER A 267 -6.49 -12.91 11.65
C SER A 267 -5.45 -13.61 12.51
N GLY A 268 -5.87 -14.50 13.40
CA GLY A 268 -4.94 -15.25 14.24
C GLY A 268 -4.08 -16.27 13.46
N LEU A 269 -4.58 -16.79 12.34
CA LEU A 269 -3.85 -17.75 11.51
C LEU A 269 -2.78 -17.07 10.65
N PHE A 270 -3.05 -15.85 10.19
CA PHE A 270 -2.15 -15.10 9.31
C PHE A 270 -1.19 -14.20 10.06
N ASP A 271 -1.63 -13.60 11.17
CA ASP A 271 -0.86 -12.60 11.90
C ASP A 271 -0.60 -13.00 13.36
N ARG A 272 0.64 -13.42 13.62
CA ARG A 272 1.08 -13.78 14.97
C ARG A 272 1.10 -12.58 15.93
N SER A 273 1.23 -11.36 15.41
CA SER A 273 1.22 -10.16 16.25
C SER A 273 -0.18 -9.91 16.81
N VAL A 274 -1.21 -10.14 15.99
CA VAL A 274 -2.62 -10.05 16.39
C VAL A 274 -2.95 -11.07 17.48
N LEU A 275 -2.53 -12.33 17.33
CA LEU A 275 -2.73 -13.37 18.37
C LEU A 275 -2.11 -13.01 19.72
N ALA A 276 -0.99 -12.30 19.68
CA ALA A 276 -0.27 -11.94 20.88
C ALA A 276 -0.90 -10.74 21.60
N ASP A 277 -1.73 -9.92 20.93
CA ASP A 277 -2.40 -8.77 21.54
C ASP A 277 -3.73 -9.13 22.20
N GLU A 278 -4.04 -8.42 23.29
CA GLU A 278 -5.23 -8.71 24.11
C GLU A 278 -6.50 -8.06 23.54
N ILE A 279 -6.33 -6.99 22.77
CA ILE A 279 -7.43 -6.19 22.23
C ILE A 279 -7.44 -6.34 20.70
N PRO A 280 -8.41 -7.07 20.13
CA PRO A 280 -8.64 -7.09 18.69
C PRO A 280 -8.71 -5.66 18.16
N SER A 281 -7.84 -5.36 17.20
CA SER A 281 -7.68 -4.01 16.66
C SER A 281 -7.60 -4.07 15.15
N ASP A 282 -8.21 -3.09 14.49
CA ASP A 282 -8.11 -2.90 13.06
C ASP A 282 -8.34 -1.46 12.66
N GLY A 283 -8.23 -1.17 11.36
CA GLY A 283 -8.35 0.19 10.85
C GLY A 283 -7.31 0.46 9.78
N GLY A 284 -6.95 1.74 9.65
CA GLY A 284 -6.03 2.15 8.60
C GLY A 284 -5.88 3.66 8.48
N GLY A 285 -5.01 4.07 7.56
CA GLY A 285 -4.76 5.45 7.20
C GLY A 285 -4.79 5.63 5.67
N ALA A 286 -5.22 6.79 5.23
CA ALA A 286 -5.21 7.23 3.83
C ALA A 286 -4.54 8.60 3.73
N LEU A 287 -3.73 8.77 2.69
CA LEU A 287 -3.13 10.03 2.30
C LEU A 287 -3.60 10.39 0.88
N CYS A 288 -4.13 11.59 0.71
CA CYS A 288 -4.31 12.23 -0.58
C CYS A 288 -3.02 13.02 -0.88
N LEU A 289 -2.34 12.63 -1.96
CA LEU A 289 -1.00 13.07 -2.30
C LEU A 289 -0.96 13.79 -3.64
N ARG A 290 0.00 14.70 -3.81
CA ARG A 290 0.34 15.35 -5.08
C ARG A 290 1.86 15.52 -5.19
N ARG A 291 2.39 15.55 -6.41
CA ARG A 291 3.81 15.86 -6.65
C ARG A 291 4.14 17.34 -6.56
N SER A 292 3.28 18.20 -7.11
CA SER A 292 3.51 19.64 -7.07
C SER A 292 3.63 20.15 -5.64
N ASP A 293 4.66 20.95 -5.39
CA ASP A 293 4.87 21.60 -4.11
C ASP A 293 3.84 22.71 -3.87
N SER A 294 3.08 22.56 -2.78
CA SER A 294 2.28 23.63 -2.19
C SER A 294 2.98 24.10 -0.91
N PRO A 295 3.33 25.40 -0.79
CA PRO A 295 3.92 25.93 0.44
C PRO A 295 3.00 25.67 1.65
N GLY A 296 3.52 24.97 2.65
CA GLY A 296 2.82 24.71 3.92
C GLY A 296 2.21 23.32 4.05
N ASP A 297 2.06 22.57 2.96
CA ASP A 297 1.57 21.19 3.04
C ASP A 297 2.68 20.27 3.58
N PRO A 298 2.39 19.34 4.51
CA PRO A 298 3.35 18.32 4.91
C PRO A 298 3.81 17.54 3.68
N LYS A 299 5.09 17.18 3.60
CA LYS A 299 5.58 16.23 2.61
C LYS A 299 5.81 14.87 3.23
N ILE A 300 5.68 13.80 2.46
CA ILE A 300 6.04 12.44 2.85
C ILE A 300 6.89 11.77 1.77
N ARG A 301 7.92 11.04 2.20
CA ARG A 301 8.74 10.20 1.31
C ARG A 301 9.21 8.94 2.01
N GLN A 302 9.33 7.86 1.24
CA GLN A 302 10.05 6.67 1.69
C GLN A 302 11.55 6.91 1.53
N VAL A 303 12.32 6.67 2.59
CA VAL A 303 13.77 6.92 2.62
C VAL A 303 14.59 5.64 2.74
N PHE A 304 13.99 4.56 3.25
CA PHE A 304 14.65 3.27 3.40
C PHE A 304 13.63 2.12 3.34
N PHE A 305 14.01 1.03 2.67
CA PHE A 305 13.24 -0.21 2.65
C PHE A 305 14.19 -1.38 2.34
N GLU A 306 14.44 -2.24 3.32
CA GLU A 306 15.31 -3.40 3.12
C GLU A 306 14.93 -4.59 3.99
N ASN A 307 15.16 -5.80 3.47
CA ASN A 307 15.00 -7.03 4.26
C ASN A 307 16.23 -7.24 5.15
N ALA A 308 16.02 -7.31 6.47
CA ALA A 308 17.09 -7.50 7.44
C ALA A 308 17.81 -8.86 7.31
N GLU A 309 17.14 -9.90 6.78
CA GLU A 309 17.74 -11.21 6.53
C GLU A 309 18.82 -11.15 5.43
N ASN A 310 18.69 -10.22 4.50
CA ASN A 310 19.63 -10.06 3.38
C ASN A 310 20.77 -9.07 3.69
N ASN A 311 20.66 -8.31 4.79
CA ASN A 311 21.64 -7.29 5.17
C ASN A 311 21.90 -7.30 6.68
N PRO A 312 22.99 -7.95 7.14
CA PRO A 312 23.38 -7.97 8.55
C PRO A 312 23.69 -6.59 9.15
N SER A 313 23.92 -5.57 8.32
CA SER A 313 24.21 -4.19 8.72
C SER A 313 23.08 -3.24 8.30
N VAL A 314 21.84 -3.74 8.29
CA VAL A 314 20.65 -3.00 7.84
C VAL A 314 20.46 -1.70 8.63
N ILE A 315 20.74 -1.68 9.93
CA ILE A 315 20.58 -0.47 10.76
C ILE A 315 21.64 0.59 10.43
N SER A 316 22.88 0.18 10.20
CA SER A 316 23.92 1.09 9.69
C SER A 316 23.56 1.63 8.30
N SER A 317 22.92 0.82 7.46
CA SER A 317 22.47 1.21 6.12
C SER A 317 21.30 2.21 6.18
N LEU A 318 20.38 2.00 7.12
CA LEU A 318 19.32 2.96 7.44
C LEU A 318 19.91 4.30 7.89
N ILE A 319 20.82 4.31 8.85
CA ILE A 319 21.44 5.56 9.35
C ILE A 319 22.12 6.33 8.22
N ARG A 320 22.84 5.63 7.32
CA ARG A 320 23.44 6.23 6.12
C ARG A 320 22.41 6.90 5.22
N SER A 321 21.27 6.26 4.99
CA SER A 321 20.17 6.85 4.19
C SER A 321 19.53 8.10 4.83
N LEU A 322 19.64 8.25 6.16
CA LEU A 322 19.12 9.40 6.90
C LEU A 322 20.10 10.59 6.95
N GLY A 323 21.37 10.37 6.59
CA GLY A 323 22.45 11.35 6.62
C GLY A 323 23.46 11.03 7.73
N ASP A 324 24.60 10.45 7.35
CA ASP A 324 25.68 9.77 8.12
C ASP A 324 26.19 10.37 9.46
N ALA A 325 25.66 11.47 9.99
CA ALA A 325 26.14 12.11 11.22
C ALA A 325 25.09 12.14 12.34
N GLU A 326 25.47 11.71 13.56
CA GLU A 326 24.60 11.72 14.76
C GLU A 326 23.95 13.10 15.02
N ALA A 327 24.74 14.17 14.89
CA ALA A 327 24.27 15.54 15.04
C ALA A 327 23.20 15.88 13.99
N ALA A 328 23.38 15.43 12.75
CA ALA A 328 22.45 15.70 11.66
C ALA A 328 21.10 15.02 11.90
N ILE A 329 21.06 13.77 12.38
CA ILE A 329 19.79 13.06 12.64
C ILE A 329 19.01 13.74 13.78
N ASN A 330 19.68 14.11 14.87
CA ASN A 330 19.04 14.77 16.01
C ASN A 330 18.56 16.21 15.70
N GLU A 331 19.28 16.92 14.83
CA GLU A 331 18.89 18.24 14.34
C GLU A 331 17.75 18.15 13.32
N LYS A 332 17.72 17.09 12.52
CA LYS A 332 16.75 16.89 11.45
C LYS A 332 15.39 16.44 11.95
N PHE A 333 15.32 15.52 12.92
CA PHE A 333 14.07 14.91 13.34
C PHE A 333 13.66 15.33 14.76
N ALA A 334 12.41 15.76 14.94
CA ALA A 334 11.85 16.12 16.25
C ALA A 334 11.47 14.90 17.10
N GLY A 335 11.26 13.75 16.46
CA GLY A 335 10.80 12.53 17.12
C GLY A 335 10.69 11.38 16.14
N LEU A 336 10.55 10.19 16.72
CA LEU A 336 10.47 8.91 16.03
C LEU A 336 9.12 8.24 16.35
N LEU A 337 8.35 7.93 15.30
CA LEU A 337 7.23 6.99 15.36
C LEU A 337 7.75 5.59 15.04
N LEU A 338 7.83 4.75 16.07
CA LEU A 338 8.39 3.42 16.00
C LEU A 338 7.28 2.36 15.87
N GLY A 339 7.45 1.47 14.91
CA GLY A 339 6.62 0.29 14.71
C GLY A 339 7.44 -0.98 14.81
N ILE A 340 7.14 -1.81 15.81
CA ILE A 340 7.67 -3.18 15.87
C ILE A 340 6.48 -4.13 16.01
N PRO A 341 6.16 -4.95 15.00
CA PRO A 341 5.05 -5.89 15.14
C PRO A 341 5.31 -6.82 16.34
N ARG A 342 4.25 -7.14 17.09
CA ARG A 342 4.38 -7.90 18.35
C ARG A 342 5.16 -9.22 18.19
N ALA A 343 4.98 -9.92 17.06
CA ALA A 343 5.70 -11.15 16.75
C ALA A 343 7.22 -10.98 16.58
N TYR A 344 7.68 -9.78 16.21
CA TYR A 344 9.09 -9.47 15.98
C TYR A 344 9.72 -8.61 17.09
N ARG A 345 9.03 -8.44 18.23
CA ARG A 345 9.48 -7.54 19.32
C ARG A 345 10.89 -7.83 19.82
N LYS A 346 11.29 -9.10 19.87
CA LYS A 346 12.63 -9.48 20.32
C LYS A 346 13.73 -8.97 19.38
N ASP A 347 13.56 -9.18 18.07
CA ASP A 347 14.57 -8.81 17.08
C ASP A 347 14.50 -7.31 16.77
N GLY A 348 13.30 -6.75 16.68
CA GLY A 348 13.10 -5.31 16.53
C GLY A 348 13.62 -4.50 17.72
N ALA A 349 13.56 -5.02 18.96
CA ALA A 349 14.17 -4.34 20.11
C ALA A 349 15.70 -4.24 19.98
N LYS A 350 16.36 -5.30 19.51
CA LYS A 350 17.81 -5.26 19.24
C LYS A 350 18.14 -4.26 18.13
N GLN A 351 17.35 -4.26 17.05
CA GLN A 351 17.48 -3.30 15.96
C GLN A 351 17.29 -1.85 16.45
N LEU A 352 16.35 -1.62 17.37
CA LEU A 352 16.14 -0.32 17.99
C LEU A 352 17.34 0.08 18.85
N ASP A 353 17.82 -0.82 19.72
CA ASP A 353 18.98 -0.56 20.57
C ASP A 353 20.22 -0.22 19.73
N GLU A 354 20.44 -0.96 18.63
CA GLU A 354 21.49 -0.67 17.66
C GLU A 354 21.30 0.71 17.01
N PHE A 355 20.08 1.03 16.56
CA PHE A 355 19.78 2.33 15.96
C PHE A 355 20.09 3.47 16.93
N LEU A 356 19.55 3.40 18.16
CA LEU A 356 19.76 4.42 19.18
C LEU A 356 21.24 4.56 19.54
N SER A 357 21.97 3.45 19.63
CA SER A 357 23.40 3.45 19.94
C SER A 357 24.26 4.03 18.82
N LEU A 358 23.92 3.77 17.56
CA LEU A 358 24.72 4.21 16.41
C LEU A 358 24.35 5.61 15.92
N SER A 359 23.11 6.03 16.09
CA SER A 359 22.64 7.35 15.65
C SER A 359 22.69 8.41 16.76
N GLY A 360 22.88 7.98 18.02
CA GLY A 360 22.81 8.84 19.20
C GLY A 360 21.47 9.57 19.31
N PHE A 361 20.35 8.97 18.89
CA PHE A 361 19.05 9.65 18.86
C PHE A 361 18.52 9.93 20.26
N LEU A 362 18.29 11.21 20.58
CA LEU A 362 17.87 11.67 21.92
C LEU A 362 16.42 12.15 21.97
N ASN A 363 15.79 12.36 20.82
CA ASN A 363 14.44 12.89 20.72
C ASN A 363 13.39 11.79 21.06
N PRO A 364 12.13 12.17 21.33
CA PRO A 364 11.07 11.22 21.72
C PRO A 364 10.92 10.05 20.75
N VAL A 365 10.75 8.84 21.32
CA VAL A 365 10.43 7.61 20.60
C VAL A 365 9.04 7.14 21.00
N ILE A 366 8.11 7.13 20.05
CA ILE A 366 6.70 6.83 20.25
C ILE A 366 6.38 5.52 19.55
N ASP A 367 6.12 4.48 20.33
CA ASP A 367 5.73 3.17 19.81
C ASP A 367 4.25 3.17 19.39
N TYR A 368 3.98 3.42 18.11
CA TYR A 368 2.62 3.63 17.64
C TYR A 368 1.76 2.37 17.75
N ARG A 369 2.35 1.17 17.69
CA ARG A 369 1.59 -0.10 17.83
C ARG A 369 1.06 -0.32 19.25
N LYS A 370 1.71 0.24 20.27
CA LYS A 370 1.12 0.29 21.63
C LYS A 370 -0.14 1.16 21.69
N LEU A 371 -0.26 2.15 20.80
CA LEU A 371 -1.37 3.08 20.74
C LEU A 371 -2.49 2.57 19.85
N THR A 372 -2.17 2.08 18.64
CA THR A 372 -3.15 1.67 17.63
C THR A 372 -3.61 0.23 17.77
N GLY A 373 -2.79 -0.62 18.40
CA GLY A 373 -2.98 -2.07 18.40
C GLY A 373 -2.23 -2.73 17.26
N GLU A 374 -2.36 -4.05 17.17
CA GLU A 374 -1.68 -4.86 16.16
C GLU A 374 -2.59 -5.14 14.97
N PHE A 375 -2.22 -4.62 13.81
CA PHE A 375 -2.69 -4.99 12.47
C PHE A 375 -1.62 -4.57 11.46
N ALA A 376 -1.58 -5.21 10.28
CA ALA A 376 -0.40 -5.16 9.42
C ALA A 376 -0.12 -3.72 8.91
N SER A 377 -1.14 -3.01 8.44
CA SER A 377 -1.02 -1.65 7.91
C SER A 377 -1.02 -0.54 8.96
N ALA A 378 -0.70 -0.83 10.23
CA ALA A 378 -0.69 0.19 11.29
C ALA A 378 0.27 1.37 11.01
N SER A 379 1.31 1.17 10.19
CA SER A 379 2.20 2.24 9.70
C SER A 379 1.45 3.33 8.91
N ALA A 380 0.31 3.03 8.29
CA ALA A 380 -0.53 4.02 7.62
C ALA A 380 -1.13 5.03 8.61
N VAL A 381 -1.55 4.56 9.80
CA VAL A 381 -2.02 5.46 10.87
C VAL A 381 -0.87 6.30 11.39
N ALA A 382 0.34 5.73 11.52
CA ALA A 382 1.53 6.48 11.91
C ALA A 382 1.89 7.57 10.88
N ALA A 383 1.73 7.31 9.58
CA ALA A 383 1.92 8.32 8.54
C ALA A 383 0.92 9.47 8.64
N VAL A 384 -0.34 9.18 8.94
CA VAL A 384 -1.37 10.18 9.23
C VAL A 384 -1.03 11.00 10.48
N MET A 385 -0.58 10.34 11.56
CA MET A 385 -0.09 11.02 12.78
C MET A 385 1.05 11.99 12.46
N ALA A 386 2.05 11.52 11.70
CA ALA A 386 3.20 12.32 11.33
C ALA A 386 2.82 13.54 10.48
N ALA A 387 1.94 13.37 9.48
CA ALA A 387 1.41 14.48 8.68
C ALA A 387 0.66 15.51 9.55
N GLY A 388 -0.20 15.04 10.45
CA GLY A 388 -0.91 15.92 11.39
C GLY A 388 0.01 16.65 12.38
N PHE A 389 1.10 16.02 12.83
CA PHE A 389 2.10 16.70 13.68
C PHE A 389 2.83 17.80 12.92
N ILE A 390 3.25 17.53 11.67
CA ILE A 390 3.85 18.55 10.79
C ILE A 390 2.88 19.71 10.59
N GLN A 391 1.63 19.43 10.24
CA GLN A 391 0.60 20.46 10.00
C GLN A 391 0.32 21.30 11.25
N LYS A 392 0.31 20.68 12.43
CA LYS A 392 0.10 21.39 13.72
C LYS A 392 1.37 22.11 14.22
N GLY A 393 2.55 21.70 13.74
CA GLY A 393 3.84 22.21 14.20
C GLY A 393 4.31 21.64 15.55
N GLU A 394 3.67 20.59 16.06
CA GLU A 394 4.00 19.97 17.36
C GLU A 394 3.63 18.48 17.44
N ILE A 395 4.36 17.74 18.28
CA ILE A 395 3.99 16.39 18.72
C ILE A 395 3.00 16.52 19.90
N LEU A 396 1.95 15.70 19.90
CA LEU A 396 0.88 15.76 20.89
C LEU A 396 1.38 15.50 22.32
N ALA A 397 0.89 16.32 23.26
CA ALA A 397 1.28 16.29 24.67
C ALA A 397 1.12 14.92 25.34
N GLY A 398 0.02 14.22 25.05
CA GLY A 398 -0.26 12.88 25.58
C GLY A 398 0.77 11.83 25.19
N LEU A 399 1.55 12.07 24.14
CA LEU A 399 2.61 11.15 23.67
C LEU A 399 3.99 11.49 24.25
N CYS A 400 4.11 12.60 24.98
CA CYS A 400 5.39 13.18 25.40
C CYS A 400 5.43 13.61 26.87
N GLY A 401 4.57 13.04 27.74
CA GLY A 401 4.63 13.33 29.18
C GLY A 401 3.93 14.62 29.60
N HIS A 402 2.81 14.97 28.94
CA HIS A 402 1.84 16.03 29.30
C HIS A 402 2.15 17.45 28.80
N SER A 403 3.19 17.67 28.01
CA SER A 403 3.38 18.94 27.26
C SER A 403 3.67 18.64 25.79
N PRO A 404 3.09 19.40 24.85
CA PRO A 404 3.38 19.20 23.43
C PRO A 404 4.83 19.58 23.14
N ILE A 405 5.46 18.87 22.20
CA ILE A 405 6.84 19.16 21.80
C ILE A 405 6.80 19.90 20.46
N PRO A 406 7.20 21.18 20.40
CA PRO A 406 7.20 21.93 19.16
C PRO A 406 8.22 21.34 18.18
N LEU A 407 7.84 21.21 16.91
CA LEU A 407 8.72 20.68 15.88
C LEU A 407 9.85 21.66 15.52
N ASN A 408 9.61 22.97 15.63
CA ASN A 408 10.59 24.03 15.30
C ASN A 408 11.24 23.82 13.92
N GLY A 409 10.42 23.44 12.95
CA GLY A 409 10.84 23.15 11.57
C GLY A 409 11.45 21.77 11.36
N LYS A 410 11.73 20.97 12.40
CA LYS A 410 12.23 19.60 12.27
C LYS A 410 11.17 18.65 11.71
N ASN A 411 11.66 17.54 11.16
CA ASN A 411 10.89 16.51 10.47
C ASN A 411 10.42 15.43 11.47
N MET A 412 9.49 14.57 11.06
CA MET A 412 9.16 13.36 11.79
C MET A 412 9.70 12.14 11.05
N LEU A 413 10.25 11.19 11.81
CA LEU A 413 10.73 9.92 11.29
C LEU A 413 9.75 8.82 11.68
N ILE A 414 9.39 7.96 10.74
CA ILE A 414 8.59 6.75 10.99
C ILE A 414 9.49 5.57 10.66
N ILE A 415 9.74 4.66 11.60
CA ILE A 415 10.55 3.46 11.38
C ILE A 415 9.72 2.22 11.68
N GLY A 416 9.69 1.28 10.72
CA GLY A 416 9.30 -0.10 10.95
C GLY A 416 10.52 -0.98 11.19
N LEU A 417 10.54 -1.73 12.30
CA LEU A 417 11.59 -2.70 12.62
C LEU A 417 11.02 -4.12 12.71
N GLY A 418 11.86 -5.12 12.44
CA GLY A 418 11.50 -6.53 12.38
C GLY A 418 12.16 -7.21 11.20
N ARG A 419 11.39 -7.97 10.42
CA ARG A 419 11.88 -8.71 9.26
C ARG A 419 12.35 -7.76 8.15
N PHE A 420 11.57 -6.73 7.85
CA PHE A 420 12.02 -5.61 7.04
C PHE A 420 12.26 -4.42 7.95
N VAL A 421 13.27 -3.64 7.59
CA VAL A 421 13.52 -2.32 8.15
C VAL A 421 13.05 -1.29 7.12
N THR A 422 12.11 -0.46 7.53
CA THR A 422 11.52 0.59 6.69
C THR A 422 11.70 1.94 7.35
N ALA A 423 11.83 2.99 6.55
CA ALA A 423 11.74 4.35 7.05
C ALA A 423 10.99 5.27 6.08
N MET A 424 10.11 6.07 6.65
CA MET A 424 9.45 7.19 5.99
C MET A 424 9.77 8.47 6.75
N GLU A 425 9.92 9.54 6.00
CA GLU A 425 10.16 10.88 6.53
C GLU A 425 8.97 11.76 6.17
N THR A 426 8.46 12.49 7.15
CA THR A 426 7.56 13.62 6.89
C THR A 426 8.22 14.94 7.28
N GLU A 427 8.10 15.93 6.42
CA GLU A 427 8.73 17.24 6.59
C GLU A 427 7.74 18.36 6.31
N ASN A 428 8.02 19.56 6.80
CA ASN A 428 7.21 20.72 6.47
C ASN A 428 7.49 21.15 5.03
N GLY A 429 6.47 21.37 4.21
CA GLY A 429 6.59 21.85 2.82
C GLY A 429 7.09 23.29 2.68
N VAL A 430 7.80 23.80 3.68
CA VAL A 430 8.45 25.11 3.68
C VAL A 430 9.85 24.96 4.26
N ARG A 431 10.89 25.20 3.45
CA ARG A 431 12.15 25.75 3.95
C ARG A 431 12.82 26.67 2.91
N CYS A 432 13.15 27.85 3.41
CA CYS A 432 13.96 28.96 2.88
C CYS A 432 13.27 29.98 1.97
#